data_AF-A0A7S4ERD1-F1
#
_entry.id   AF-A0A7S4ERD1-F1
#
_cell.length_a   1.000
_cell.length_b   1.000
_cell.length_c   1.000
_cell.angle_alpha   90.00
_cell.angle_beta   90.00
_cell.angle_gamma   90.00
#
_symmetry.space_group_name_H-M   'P 1'
#
loop_
_entity.id
_entity.type
_entity.pdbx_description
1 polymer ?
#
loop_
_entity_poly.entity_id
_entity_poly.type
_entity_poly.pdbx_seq_one_letter_code
_entity_poly.pdbx_strand_id
1 'polypeptide(L)'
;QFVISSYTVFASNFSIALCLSPLAFRVFYDDLLAQGLPPIMSQISYKWISTLVAITVIPGTFVSPFFFRKLGTAGGCILGNIITGITTMMLLYIGLAPPTEVSFGIFVALLYLCFPFTVISQLSTGPMLDFIAPVNKRGFIQGINIMVMNLATSTTPFFFGIIADKVGITSTIWSCIGISFAAGIINVPLMFKKGFGIPPKAVPPEARSLKFEDEELVEKALQGELIDIKEYEALNEIRRVKGKPYLIASPGNYESDKLRLADLRAQAKEDYIFTMQQTDDYITTTNKSDDLQGLLDSVNKAYEGDPELVKKANAELGQWFADYLQDAGYEAQTCPQLTKQMIMTAFPVICEDEQLTVDNIQEVLLNYRRVYRNFLNMETLPEDETIGDRVGRLLAHGGRVTSSTRSLAW
;
A
#
# COMPACT_ATOMS: atom_id res chain seq x y z
N GLN A 1 24.23 -11.12 -4.63
CA GLN A 1 23.11 -12.07 -4.86
C GLN A 1 23.44 -13.46 -4.34
N PHE A 2 24.52 -14.12 -4.80
CA PHE A 2 25.04 -15.39 -4.21
C PHE A 2 25.27 -15.29 -2.69
N VAL A 3 25.82 -14.15 -2.26
CA VAL A 3 26.06 -13.80 -0.84
C VAL A 3 24.75 -13.72 -0.04
N ILE A 4 23.66 -13.20 -0.59
CA ILE A 4 22.43 -12.97 0.18
C ILE A 4 21.70 -14.29 0.50
N SER A 5 21.57 -15.16 -0.51
CA SER A 5 20.94 -16.48 -0.33
C SER A 5 21.77 -17.39 0.59
N SER A 6 23.09 -17.40 0.40
CA SER A 6 23.99 -18.20 1.23
C SER A 6 23.88 -17.81 2.70
N TYR A 7 24.05 -16.52 3.03
CA TYR A 7 24.09 -16.05 4.42
C TYR A 7 22.78 -16.29 5.17
N THR A 8 21.64 -16.18 4.49
CA THR A 8 20.32 -16.41 5.09
C THR A 8 20.12 -17.88 5.46
N VAL A 9 20.63 -18.82 4.64
CA VAL A 9 20.61 -20.25 4.95
C VAL A 9 21.58 -20.61 6.09
N PHE A 10 22.79 -20.03 6.06
CA PHE A 10 23.78 -20.20 7.14
C PHE A 10 23.22 -19.73 8.49
N ALA A 11 22.55 -18.57 8.51
CA ALA A 11 22.00 -17.97 9.71
C ALA A 11 20.80 -18.75 10.26
N SER A 12 19.78 -19.05 9.45
CA SER A 12 18.48 -19.49 9.97
C SER A 12 18.38 -21.00 10.25
N ASN A 13 18.89 -21.85 9.36
CA ASN A 13 18.76 -23.31 9.50
C ASN A 13 19.78 -23.91 10.46
N PHE A 14 21.00 -23.39 10.49
CA PHE A 14 22.08 -24.01 11.26
C PHE A 14 22.19 -23.48 12.69
N SER A 15 21.95 -22.19 12.92
CA SER A 15 22.05 -21.60 14.26
C SER A 15 21.12 -22.29 15.26
N ILE A 16 19.90 -22.59 14.84
CA ILE A 16 18.93 -23.27 15.70
C ILE A 16 19.20 -24.78 15.78
N ALA A 17 19.64 -25.41 14.69
CA ALA A 17 20.03 -26.82 14.72
C ALA A 17 21.19 -27.07 15.71
N LEU A 18 22.14 -26.13 15.83
CA LEU A 18 23.21 -26.18 16.84
C LEU A 18 22.69 -25.96 18.27
N CYS A 19 21.60 -25.21 18.45
CA CYS A 19 20.96 -25.11 19.77
C CYS A 19 20.22 -26.41 20.13
N LEU A 20 19.60 -27.09 19.16
CA LEU A 20 18.94 -28.38 19.39
C LEU A 20 19.94 -29.50 19.65
N SER A 21 20.84 -29.75 18.70
CA SER A 21 21.52 -31.04 18.62
C SER A 21 22.72 -31.11 19.57
N PRO A 22 23.74 -30.23 19.49
CA PRO A 22 24.85 -30.30 20.42
C PRO A 22 24.59 -29.59 21.76
N LEU A 23 23.77 -28.53 21.83
CA LEU A 23 23.55 -27.83 23.10
C LEU A 23 22.47 -28.51 23.96
N ALA A 24 21.23 -28.62 23.50
CA ALA A 24 20.15 -29.16 24.33
C ALA A 24 20.35 -30.66 24.66
N PHE A 25 20.82 -31.47 23.71
CA PHE A 25 21.13 -32.88 23.98
C PHE A 25 22.25 -33.02 25.01
N ARG A 26 23.33 -32.26 24.87
CA ARG A 26 24.43 -32.32 25.81
C ARG A 26 24.00 -31.89 27.22
N VAL A 27 23.34 -30.75 27.34
CA VAL A 27 23.01 -30.14 28.64
C VAL A 27 21.91 -30.90 29.39
N PHE A 28 20.86 -31.33 28.69
CA PHE A 28 19.68 -31.95 29.31
C PHE A 28 19.70 -33.49 29.28
N TYR A 29 20.72 -34.11 28.66
CA TYR A 29 20.90 -35.55 28.61
C TYR A 29 22.34 -36.00 28.92
N ASP A 30 23.32 -35.73 28.05
CA ASP A 30 24.66 -36.33 28.18
C ASP A 30 25.41 -35.90 29.45
N ASP A 31 25.42 -34.61 29.77
CA ASP A 31 26.18 -34.06 30.92
C ASP A 31 25.58 -34.56 32.25
N LEU A 32 24.25 -34.73 32.33
CA LEU A 32 23.58 -35.30 33.50
C LEU A 32 23.91 -36.78 33.66
N LEU A 33 23.86 -37.53 32.54
CA LEU A 33 24.18 -38.95 32.53
C LEU A 33 25.65 -39.20 32.92
N ALA A 34 26.57 -38.38 32.43
CA ALA A 34 27.99 -38.43 32.80
C ALA A 34 28.25 -38.14 34.29
N GLN A 35 27.36 -37.38 34.94
CA GLN A 35 27.38 -37.10 36.37
C GLN A 35 26.65 -38.17 37.21
N GLY A 36 26.06 -39.18 36.59
CA GLY A 36 25.24 -40.20 37.27
C GLY A 36 23.87 -39.68 37.74
N LEU A 37 23.42 -38.54 37.21
CA LEU A 37 22.11 -37.96 37.49
C LEU A 37 21.07 -38.44 36.47
N PRO A 38 19.78 -38.53 36.85
CA PRO A 38 18.72 -38.87 35.90
C PRO A 38 18.59 -37.75 34.85
N PRO A 39 18.57 -38.09 33.54
CA PRO A 39 18.46 -37.08 32.50
C PRO A 39 17.05 -36.45 32.48
N ILE A 40 16.98 -35.14 32.19
CA ILE A 40 15.72 -34.39 32.09
C ILE A 40 15.01 -34.69 30.77
N MET A 41 15.77 -34.88 29.69
CA MET A 41 15.25 -35.15 28.36
C MET A 41 15.64 -36.56 27.91
N SER A 42 14.70 -37.37 27.43
CA SER A 42 15.04 -38.66 26.82
C SER A 42 15.48 -38.52 25.34
N GLN A 43 16.17 -39.52 24.80
CA GLN A 43 16.50 -39.56 23.36
C GLN A 43 15.25 -39.57 22.47
N ILE A 44 14.16 -40.19 22.92
CA ILE A 44 12.87 -40.21 22.21
C ILE A 44 12.28 -38.80 22.20
N SER A 45 12.31 -38.10 23.33
CA SER A 45 11.88 -36.71 23.45
C SER A 45 12.66 -35.80 22.50
N TYR A 46 13.99 -35.94 22.46
CA TYR A 46 14.85 -35.19 21.54
C TYR A 46 14.47 -35.39 20.05
N LYS A 47 14.22 -36.64 19.64
CA LYS A 47 13.78 -36.96 18.27
C LYS A 47 12.44 -36.30 17.95
N TRP A 48 11.47 -36.36 18.85
CA TRP A 48 10.19 -35.70 18.68
C TRP A 48 10.32 -34.18 18.60
N ILE A 49 11.17 -33.58 19.44
CA ILE A 49 11.42 -32.14 19.39
C ILE A 49 11.97 -31.74 18.02
N SER A 50 12.95 -32.49 17.52
CA SER A 50 13.53 -32.25 16.19
C SER A 50 12.48 -32.37 15.07
N THR A 51 11.62 -33.38 15.12
CA THR A 51 10.53 -33.56 14.15
C THR A 51 9.51 -32.42 14.23
N LEU A 52 9.10 -32.00 15.42
CA LEU A 52 8.13 -30.93 15.62
C LEU A 52 8.68 -29.57 15.16
N VAL A 53 9.98 -29.32 15.33
CA VAL A 53 10.63 -28.11 14.77
C VAL A 53 10.48 -28.07 13.25
N ALA A 54 10.67 -29.20 12.55
CA ALA A 54 10.43 -29.24 11.10
C ALA A 54 8.97 -28.90 10.74
N ILE A 55 8.00 -29.31 11.56
CA ILE A 55 6.58 -28.98 11.36
C ILE A 55 6.30 -27.48 11.57
N THR A 56 7.05 -26.80 12.45
CA THR A 56 6.88 -25.35 12.69
C THR A 56 7.22 -24.45 11.49
N VAL A 57 7.75 -25.02 10.40
CA VAL A 57 7.87 -24.32 9.10
C VAL A 57 6.50 -23.94 8.51
N ILE A 58 5.48 -24.76 8.74
CA ILE A 58 4.11 -24.53 8.24
C ILE A 58 3.53 -23.20 8.76
N PRO A 59 3.44 -22.95 10.08
CA PRO A 59 2.95 -21.67 10.58
C PRO A 59 3.84 -20.49 10.13
N GLY A 60 5.16 -20.67 10.03
CA GLY A 60 6.05 -19.64 9.49
C GLY A 60 5.68 -19.24 8.07
N THR A 61 5.30 -20.22 7.24
CA THR A 61 4.82 -20.00 5.87
C THR A 61 3.50 -19.23 5.83
N PHE A 62 2.55 -19.54 6.72
CA PHE A 62 1.26 -18.82 6.80
C PHE A 62 1.40 -17.36 7.26
N VAL A 63 2.35 -17.09 8.15
CA VAL A 63 2.54 -15.75 8.72
C VAL A 63 3.43 -14.86 7.81
N SER A 64 4.28 -15.45 6.98
CA SER A 64 5.20 -14.70 6.09
C SER A 64 4.52 -13.67 5.17
N PRO A 65 3.39 -13.96 4.50
CA PRO A 65 2.68 -12.97 3.67
C PRO A 65 2.28 -11.69 4.41
N PHE A 66 1.90 -11.80 5.69
CA PHE A 66 1.54 -10.64 6.50
C PHE A 66 2.75 -9.70 6.67
N PHE A 67 3.92 -10.26 6.98
CA PHE A 67 5.15 -9.48 7.10
C PHE A 67 5.62 -8.91 5.76
N PHE A 68 5.52 -9.67 4.66
CA PHE A 68 5.90 -9.18 3.34
C PHE A 68 5.01 -8.03 2.88
N ARG A 69 3.71 -8.04 3.21
CA ARG A 69 2.81 -6.91 2.94
C ARG A 69 3.12 -5.67 3.78
N LYS A 70 3.54 -5.84 5.03
CA LYS A 70 3.80 -4.71 5.95
C LYS A 70 5.19 -4.11 5.84
N LEU A 71 6.22 -4.92 5.60
CA LEU A 71 7.63 -4.52 5.66
C LEU A 71 8.33 -4.65 4.30
N GLY A 72 7.67 -5.23 3.30
CA GLY A 72 8.33 -5.68 2.08
C GLY A 72 9.06 -7.02 2.26
N THR A 73 9.51 -7.58 1.14
CA THR A 73 10.24 -8.85 1.13
C THR A 73 11.63 -8.69 1.76
N ALA A 74 12.33 -7.59 1.47
CA ALA A 74 13.61 -7.28 2.11
C ALA A 74 13.47 -7.02 3.61
N GLY A 75 12.43 -6.29 4.04
CA GLY A 75 12.13 -6.08 5.46
C GLY A 75 11.85 -7.39 6.20
N GLY A 76 11.10 -8.31 5.58
CA GLY A 76 10.91 -9.66 6.10
C GLY A 76 12.22 -10.45 6.24
N CYS A 77 13.13 -10.33 5.28
CA CYS A 77 14.46 -10.95 5.34
C CYS A 77 15.27 -10.48 6.56
N ILE A 78 15.32 -9.17 6.77
CA ILE A 78 16.09 -8.54 7.86
C ILE A 78 15.49 -8.91 9.21
N LEU A 79 14.16 -8.78 9.35
CA LEU A 79 13.45 -9.12 10.57
C LEU A 79 13.67 -10.59 10.95
N GLY A 80 13.53 -11.51 10.00
CA GLY A 80 13.73 -12.93 10.25
C GLY A 80 15.15 -13.24 10.74
N ASN A 81 16.18 -12.67 10.11
CA ASN A 81 17.58 -12.87 10.52
C ASN A 81 17.88 -12.27 11.92
N ILE A 82 17.33 -11.10 12.24
CA ILE A 82 17.47 -10.48 13.58
C ILE A 82 16.79 -11.36 14.65
N ILE A 83 15.56 -11.81 14.38
CA ILE A 83 14.84 -12.71 15.31
C ILE A 83 15.60 -14.02 15.49
N THR A 84 16.17 -14.59 14.43
CA THR A 84 17.04 -15.77 14.53
C THR A 84 18.20 -15.52 15.49
N GLY A 85 18.97 -14.44 15.29
CA GLY A 85 20.11 -14.11 16.15
C GLY A 85 19.72 -13.95 17.62
N ILE A 86 18.64 -13.22 17.91
CA ILE A 86 18.12 -13.02 19.26
C ILE A 86 17.66 -14.35 19.88
N THR A 87 16.92 -15.16 19.13
CA THR A 87 16.40 -16.46 19.59
C THR A 87 17.55 -17.41 19.91
N THR A 88 18.53 -17.53 19.01
CA THR A 88 19.73 -18.36 19.22
C THR A 88 20.51 -17.89 20.45
N MET A 89 20.64 -16.58 20.67
CA MET A 89 21.28 -16.03 21.86
C MET A 89 20.52 -16.41 23.14
N MET A 90 19.19 -16.28 23.16
CA MET A 90 18.37 -16.66 24.31
C MET A 90 18.45 -18.17 24.60
N LEU A 91 18.37 -19.02 23.57
CA LEU A 91 18.52 -20.47 23.71
C LEU A 91 19.90 -20.84 24.25
N LEU A 92 20.95 -20.14 23.82
CA LEU A 92 22.30 -20.33 24.36
C LEU A 92 22.35 -20.01 25.86
N TYR A 93 21.82 -18.87 26.29
CA TYR A 93 21.81 -18.49 27.70
C TYR A 93 21.01 -19.47 28.57
N ILE A 94 19.89 -19.98 28.06
CA ILE A 94 19.13 -21.03 28.77
C ILE A 94 19.94 -22.33 28.87
N GLY A 95 20.64 -22.72 27.80
CA GLY A 95 21.51 -23.90 27.82
C GLY A 95 22.76 -23.75 28.69
N LEU A 96 23.17 -22.54 29.03
CA LEU A 96 24.26 -22.27 29.98
C LEU A 96 23.77 -22.19 31.44
N ALA A 97 22.46 -22.12 31.68
CA ALA A 97 21.88 -22.14 33.01
C ALA A 97 21.90 -23.56 33.62
N PRO A 98 21.77 -23.71 34.95
CA PRO A 98 21.70 -25.02 35.58
C PRO A 98 20.57 -25.88 34.97
N PRO A 99 20.85 -27.15 34.58
CA PRO A 99 19.86 -27.98 33.92
C PRO A 99 18.75 -28.38 34.91
N THR A 100 17.57 -27.82 34.70
CA THR A 100 16.34 -28.10 35.45
C THR A 100 15.18 -28.35 34.48
N GLU A 101 14.13 -29.03 34.93
CA GLU A 101 12.91 -29.23 34.14
C GLU A 101 12.31 -27.89 33.66
N VAL A 102 12.40 -26.85 34.50
CA VAL A 102 11.94 -25.49 34.19
C VAL A 102 12.77 -24.88 33.05
N SER A 103 14.11 -24.92 33.15
CA SER A 103 14.97 -24.41 32.07
C SER A 103 14.75 -25.16 30.75
N PHE A 104 14.52 -26.47 30.81
CA PHE A 104 14.21 -27.27 29.63
C PHE A 104 12.86 -26.89 29.02
N GLY A 105 11.82 -26.72 29.85
CA GLY A 105 10.50 -26.27 29.41
C GLY A 105 10.55 -24.90 28.73
N ILE A 106 11.28 -23.94 29.31
CA ILE A 106 11.48 -22.61 28.71
C ILE A 106 12.25 -22.72 27.39
N PHE A 107 13.29 -23.56 27.33
CA PHE A 107 14.06 -23.80 26.12
C PHE A 107 13.16 -24.26 24.97
N VAL A 108 12.34 -25.29 25.21
CA VAL A 108 11.44 -25.87 24.22
C VAL A 108 10.33 -24.91 23.82
N ALA A 109 9.75 -24.17 24.78
CA ALA A 109 8.71 -23.18 24.51
C ALA A 109 9.24 -22.04 23.62
N LEU A 110 10.41 -21.49 23.96
CA LEU A 110 11.03 -20.42 23.19
C LEU A 110 11.38 -20.89 21.77
N LEU A 111 11.95 -22.09 21.65
CA LEU A 111 12.26 -22.72 20.38
C LEU A 111 11.04 -22.76 19.46
N TYR A 112 9.90 -23.32 19.91
CA TYR A 112 8.71 -23.43 19.07
C TYR A 112 7.99 -22.11 18.80
N LEU A 113 8.03 -21.17 19.75
CA LEU A 113 7.40 -19.87 19.56
C LEU A 113 8.17 -19.04 18.53
N CYS A 114 9.50 -19.11 18.53
CA CYS A 114 10.35 -18.24 17.72
C CYS A 114 10.74 -18.85 16.37
N PHE A 115 10.82 -20.18 16.23
CA PHE A 115 11.20 -20.84 14.97
C PHE A 115 10.33 -20.47 13.76
N PRO A 116 9.00 -20.34 13.86
CA PRO A 116 8.18 -19.89 12.73
C PRO A 116 8.64 -18.54 12.14
N PHE A 117 9.19 -17.65 12.97
CA PHE A 117 9.66 -16.34 12.52
C PHE A 117 11.03 -16.40 11.84
N THR A 118 11.85 -17.40 12.14
CA THR A 118 13.16 -17.56 11.47
C THR A 118 13.00 -17.99 10.01
N VAL A 119 11.92 -18.71 9.71
CA VAL A 119 11.53 -19.15 8.36
C VAL A 119 11.19 -17.97 7.43
N ILE A 120 10.72 -16.83 7.97
CA ILE A 120 10.40 -15.62 7.19
C ILE A 120 11.61 -15.18 6.37
N SER A 121 12.81 -15.25 6.95
CA SER A 121 14.05 -14.87 6.27
C SER A 121 14.31 -15.73 5.03
N GLN A 122 14.07 -17.04 5.12
CA GLN A 122 14.27 -17.98 4.02
C GLN A 122 13.24 -17.75 2.92
N LEU A 123 11.96 -17.65 3.29
CA LEU A 123 10.86 -17.47 2.35
C LEU A 123 10.91 -16.13 1.60
N SER A 124 11.57 -15.13 2.17
CA SER A 124 11.73 -13.82 1.50
C SER A 124 12.63 -13.89 0.27
N THR A 125 13.56 -14.84 0.19
CA THR A 125 14.58 -14.90 -0.87
C THR A 125 13.97 -15.20 -2.24
N GLY A 126 12.99 -16.09 -2.30
CA GLY A 126 12.31 -16.44 -3.56
C GLY A 126 11.68 -15.23 -4.25
N PRO A 127 10.73 -14.53 -3.60
CA PRO A 127 10.11 -13.32 -4.13
C PRO A 127 11.12 -12.21 -4.49
N MET A 128 12.16 -12.04 -3.67
CA MET A 128 13.24 -11.09 -3.93
C MET A 128 13.98 -11.40 -5.24
N LEU A 129 14.21 -12.67 -5.55
CA LEU A 129 14.84 -13.11 -6.78
C LEU A 129 13.89 -13.00 -7.98
N ASP A 130 12.61 -13.34 -7.83
CA ASP A 130 11.62 -13.22 -8.91
C ASP A 130 11.42 -11.77 -9.36
N PHE A 131 11.60 -10.82 -8.44
CA PHE A 131 11.50 -9.40 -8.74
C PHE A 131 12.64 -8.90 -9.64
N ILE A 132 13.87 -9.40 -9.45
CA ILE A 132 15.04 -8.96 -10.23
C ILE A 132 15.33 -9.82 -11.46
N ALA A 133 14.80 -11.05 -11.47
CA ALA A 133 14.97 -11.97 -12.56
C ALA A 133 14.19 -11.49 -13.80
N PRO A 134 14.82 -11.49 -15.00
CA PRO A 134 14.07 -11.37 -16.25
C PRO A 134 12.96 -12.43 -16.30
N VAL A 135 11.79 -12.06 -16.80
CA VAL A 135 10.59 -12.93 -16.78
C VAL A 135 10.86 -14.31 -17.39
N ASN A 136 11.63 -14.34 -18.49
CA ASN A 136 12.02 -15.57 -19.19
C ASN A 136 13.14 -16.38 -18.50
N LYS A 137 13.73 -15.90 -17.41
CA LYS A 137 14.83 -16.54 -16.67
C LYS A 137 14.53 -16.82 -15.20
N ARG A 138 13.32 -16.52 -14.72
CA ARG A 138 12.91 -16.75 -13.32
C ARG A 138 13.16 -18.19 -12.87
N GLY A 139 12.71 -19.19 -13.65
CA GLY A 139 12.92 -20.60 -13.33
C GLY A 139 14.40 -20.99 -13.19
N PHE A 140 15.26 -20.48 -14.09
CA PHE A 140 16.71 -20.74 -14.03
C PHE A 140 17.34 -20.10 -12.78
N ILE A 141 16.98 -18.86 -12.46
CA ILE A 141 17.49 -18.15 -11.28
C ILE A 141 17.04 -18.83 -9.98
N GLN A 142 15.79 -19.29 -9.91
CA GLN A 142 15.31 -20.09 -8.78
C GLN A 142 16.03 -21.44 -8.68
N GLY A 143 16.33 -22.09 -9.80
CA GLY A 143 17.15 -23.30 -9.83
C GLY A 143 18.55 -23.07 -9.23
N ILE A 144 19.22 -21.97 -9.62
CA ILE A 144 20.50 -21.58 -9.02
C ILE A 144 20.34 -21.31 -7.52
N ASN A 145 19.28 -20.61 -7.11
CA ASN A 145 19.02 -20.35 -5.70
C ASN A 145 18.92 -21.64 -4.88
N ILE A 146 18.10 -22.60 -5.34
CA ILE A 146 17.94 -23.91 -4.68
C ILE A 146 19.28 -24.67 -4.65
N MET A 147 20.04 -24.66 -5.75
CA MET A 147 21.37 -25.27 -5.79
C MET A 147 22.30 -24.70 -4.72
N VAL A 148 22.35 -23.37 -4.57
CA VAL A 148 23.17 -22.68 -3.56
C VAL A 148 22.71 -23.01 -2.15
N MET A 149 21.40 -22.97 -1.90
CA MET A 149 20.84 -23.32 -0.59
C MET A 149 21.14 -24.78 -0.21
N ASN A 150 21.05 -25.72 -1.16
CA ASN A 150 21.37 -27.13 -0.92
C ASN A 150 22.86 -27.35 -0.68
N LEU A 151 23.73 -26.66 -1.44
CA LEU A 151 25.18 -26.73 -1.24
C LEU A 151 25.59 -26.15 0.12
N ALA A 152 25.01 -25.02 0.52
CA ALA A 152 25.21 -24.48 1.86
C ALA A 152 24.71 -25.49 2.90
N THR A 153 23.51 -26.05 2.74
CA THR A 153 22.92 -26.99 3.69
C THR A 153 23.71 -28.29 3.84
N SER A 154 24.39 -28.76 2.78
CA SER A 154 25.22 -29.96 2.86
C SER A 154 26.60 -29.72 3.46
N THR A 155 27.20 -28.54 3.24
CA THR A 155 28.59 -28.24 3.67
C THR A 155 28.69 -27.59 5.04
N THR A 156 27.72 -26.74 5.39
CA THR A 156 27.68 -26.01 6.67
C THR A 156 27.77 -26.89 7.92
N PRO A 157 27.00 -28.01 8.05
CA PRO A 157 27.06 -28.82 9.26
C PRO A 157 28.46 -29.42 9.47
N PHE A 158 29.16 -29.78 8.39
CA PHE A 158 30.52 -30.31 8.45
C PHE A 158 31.50 -29.26 9.00
N PHE A 159 31.48 -28.04 8.47
CA PHE A 159 32.38 -26.98 8.95
C PHE A 159 32.08 -26.56 10.40
N PHE A 160 30.80 -26.39 10.75
CA PHE A 160 30.44 -26.04 12.13
C PHE A 160 30.70 -27.18 13.11
N GLY A 161 30.58 -28.44 12.69
CA GLY A 161 30.99 -29.60 13.48
C GLY A 161 32.48 -29.53 13.83
N ILE A 162 33.35 -29.31 12.83
CA ILE A 162 34.79 -29.17 13.04
C ILE A 162 35.11 -27.98 13.98
N ILE A 163 34.42 -26.85 13.84
CA ILE A 163 34.62 -25.69 14.71
C ILE A 163 34.15 -25.99 16.13
N ALA A 164 33.00 -26.65 16.29
CA ALA A 164 32.47 -27.05 17.59
C ALA A 164 33.41 -28.02 18.31
N ASP A 165 34.00 -28.98 17.61
CA ASP A 165 34.95 -29.94 18.18
C ASP A 165 36.26 -29.26 18.61
N LYS A 166 36.74 -28.26 17.86
CA LYS A 166 38.01 -27.58 18.12
C LYS A 166 37.92 -26.42 19.12
N VAL A 167 36.86 -25.63 19.04
CA VAL A 167 36.72 -24.34 19.74
C VAL A 167 35.61 -24.38 20.81
N GLY A 168 34.74 -25.39 20.73
CA GLY A 168 33.62 -25.58 21.64
C GLY A 168 32.28 -25.08 21.07
N ILE A 169 31.21 -25.76 21.47
CA ILE A 169 29.82 -25.52 21.01
C ILE A 169 29.39 -24.07 21.24
N THR A 170 29.67 -23.51 22.42
CA THR A 170 29.30 -22.13 22.79
C THR A 170 29.90 -21.10 21.83
N SER A 171 31.18 -21.22 21.50
CA SER A 171 31.88 -20.32 20.57
C SER A 171 31.33 -20.44 19.15
N THR A 172 30.99 -21.66 18.73
CA THR A 172 30.33 -21.90 17.44
C THR A 172 28.95 -21.24 17.38
N ILE A 173 28.13 -21.36 18.43
CA ILE A 173 26.81 -20.72 18.50
C ILE A 173 26.93 -19.19 18.46
N TRP A 174 27.91 -18.59 19.15
CA TRP A 174 28.17 -17.15 19.05
C TRP A 174 28.53 -16.70 17.63
N SER A 175 29.29 -17.51 16.90
CA SER A 175 29.62 -17.24 15.49
C SER A 175 28.35 -17.23 14.62
N CYS A 176 27.44 -18.18 14.85
CA CYS A 176 26.14 -18.25 14.19
C CYS A 176 25.23 -17.04 14.49
N ILE A 177 25.22 -16.57 15.74
CA ILE A 177 24.53 -15.33 16.15
C ILE A 177 25.10 -14.15 15.36
N GLY A 178 26.43 -14.01 15.30
CA GLY A 178 27.11 -12.95 14.55
C GLY A 178 26.78 -12.96 13.06
N ILE A 179 26.79 -14.13 12.43
CA ILE A 179 26.41 -14.31 11.01
C ILE A 179 24.96 -13.89 10.78
N SER A 180 24.04 -14.21 11.69
CA SER A 180 22.62 -13.84 11.59
C SER A 180 22.43 -12.32 11.61
N PHE A 181 23.07 -11.61 12.53
CA PHE A 181 23.02 -10.14 12.56
C PHE A 181 23.69 -9.51 11.34
N ALA A 182 24.85 -10.04 10.91
CA ALA A 182 25.53 -9.57 9.71
C ALA A 182 24.64 -9.73 8.46
N ALA A 183 23.95 -10.87 8.33
CA ALA A 183 23.00 -11.11 7.24
C ALA A 183 21.85 -10.09 7.25
N GLY A 184 21.32 -9.76 8.44
CA GLY A 184 20.33 -8.69 8.59
C GLY A 184 20.86 -7.34 8.10
N ILE A 185 22.04 -6.92 8.58
CA ILE A 185 22.64 -5.62 8.24
C ILE A 185 22.96 -5.51 6.74
N ILE A 186 23.54 -6.55 6.14
CA ILE A 186 23.91 -6.56 4.71
C ILE A 186 22.67 -6.40 3.81
N ASN A 187 21.49 -6.84 4.27
CA ASN A 187 20.25 -6.72 3.52
C ASN A 187 19.52 -5.38 3.69
N VAL A 188 19.91 -4.53 4.66
CA VAL A 188 19.27 -3.22 4.90
C VAL A 188 19.18 -2.35 3.64
N PRO A 189 20.22 -2.20 2.80
CA PRO A 189 20.13 -1.39 1.58
C PRO A 189 19.04 -1.86 0.60
N LEU A 190 18.65 -3.14 0.65
CA LEU A 190 17.61 -3.67 -0.24
C LEU A 190 16.22 -3.13 0.10
N MET A 191 15.96 -2.70 1.34
CA MET A 191 14.67 -2.10 1.70
C MET A 191 14.37 -0.83 0.91
N PHE A 192 15.41 -0.11 0.49
CA PHE A 192 15.29 1.14 -0.24
C PHE A 192 15.22 0.95 -1.76
N LYS A 193 15.35 -0.30 -2.24
CA LYS A 193 15.26 -0.60 -3.67
C LYS A 193 13.79 -0.78 -4.08
N LYS A 194 13.37 -0.11 -5.17
CA LYS A 194 12.01 -0.21 -5.72
C LYS A 194 11.63 -1.69 -5.90
N GLY A 195 10.48 -2.07 -5.35
CA GLY A 195 9.89 -3.42 -5.40
C GLY A 195 10.38 -4.44 -4.35
N PHE A 196 11.37 -4.08 -3.54
CA PHE A 196 11.78 -4.87 -2.37
C PHE A 196 11.17 -4.36 -1.05
N GLY A 197 10.78 -3.09 -1.04
CA GLY A 197 10.03 -2.45 0.05
C GLY A 197 8.56 -2.88 0.10
N ILE A 198 7.76 -2.10 0.81
CA ILE A 198 6.32 -2.35 0.99
C ILE A 198 5.66 -2.42 -0.40
N PRO A 199 5.02 -3.55 -0.77
CA PRO A 199 4.36 -3.63 -2.07
C PRO A 199 3.25 -2.57 -2.15
N PRO A 200 3.06 -1.91 -3.31
CA PRO A 200 1.94 -0.99 -3.48
C PRO A 200 0.64 -1.75 -3.17
N LYS A 201 -0.30 -1.10 -2.49
CA LYS A 201 -1.59 -1.71 -2.14
C LYS A 201 -2.21 -2.25 -3.43
N ALA A 202 -2.64 -3.51 -3.40
CA ALA A 202 -3.25 -4.15 -4.55
C ALA A 202 -4.44 -3.31 -5.01
N VAL A 203 -4.38 -2.83 -6.25
CA VAL A 203 -5.48 -2.09 -6.89
C VAL A 203 -6.71 -3.01 -6.91
N PRO A 204 -7.87 -2.54 -6.46
CA PRO A 204 -9.11 -3.32 -6.47
C PRO A 204 -9.40 -3.89 -7.87
N PRO A 205 -9.98 -5.10 -7.98
CA PRO A 205 -10.33 -5.71 -9.27
C PRO A 205 -11.08 -4.79 -10.23
N GLU A 206 -11.90 -3.89 -9.70
CA GLU A 206 -12.74 -2.92 -10.39
C GLU A 206 -11.91 -1.80 -11.05
N ALA A 207 -10.74 -1.51 -10.47
CA ALA A 207 -9.80 -0.51 -10.94
C ALA A 207 -8.73 -1.11 -11.88
N ARG A 208 -8.82 -2.39 -12.27
CA ARG A 208 -7.89 -2.99 -13.23
C ARG A 208 -8.27 -2.64 -14.66
N SER A 209 -7.27 -2.52 -15.53
CA SER A 209 -7.50 -2.37 -16.97
C SER A 209 -8.27 -3.57 -17.53
N LEU A 210 -9.28 -3.29 -18.34
CA LEU A 210 -9.96 -4.29 -19.16
C LEU A 210 -9.12 -4.55 -20.42
N LYS A 211 -9.29 -5.73 -21.05
CA LYS A 211 -8.53 -6.17 -22.24
C LYS A 211 -8.55 -5.21 -23.46
N PHE A 212 -9.43 -4.22 -23.45
CA PHE A 212 -9.65 -3.27 -24.55
C PHE A 212 -9.41 -1.83 -24.12
N GLU A 213 -8.88 -1.63 -22.91
CA GLU A 213 -8.55 -0.32 -22.39
C GLU A 213 -7.08 -0.05 -22.64
N ASP A 214 -6.75 1.22 -22.79
CA ASP A 214 -5.37 1.67 -22.77
C ASP A 214 -4.84 1.50 -21.33
N GLU A 215 -3.96 0.50 -21.13
CA GLU A 215 -3.39 0.20 -19.81
C GLU A 215 -2.61 1.40 -19.25
N GLU A 216 -1.98 2.19 -20.12
CA GLU A 216 -1.23 3.38 -19.71
C GLU A 216 -2.19 4.46 -19.21
N LEU A 217 -3.30 4.70 -19.91
CA LEU A 217 -4.32 5.67 -19.51
C LEU A 217 -4.95 5.30 -18.16
N VAL A 218 -5.24 4.00 -17.95
CA VAL A 218 -5.79 3.51 -16.67
C VAL A 218 -4.76 3.69 -15.55
N GLU A 219 -3.49 3.38 -15.80
CA GLU A 219 -2.43 3.57 -14.82
C GLU A 219 -2.26 5.04 -14.43
N LYS A 220 -2.26 5.95 -15.41
CA LYS A 220 -2.23 7.41 -15.18
C LYS A 220 -3.38 7.88 -14.30
N ALA A 221 -4.59 7.39 -14.56
CA ALA A 221 -5.79 7.79 -13.82
C ALA A 221 -5.73 7.35 -12.36
N LEU A 222 -5.21 6.16 -12.12
CA LEU A 222 -5.06 5.62 -10.76
C LEU A 222 -3.92 6.29 -9.98
N GLN A 223 -2.94 6.85 -10.68
CA GLN A 223 -1.81 7.56 -10.08
C GLN A 223 -2.10 9.04 -9.83
N GLY A 224 -3.22 9.57 -10.32
CA GLY A 224 -3.53 11.00 -10.26
C GLY A 224 -2.64 11.84 -11.17
N GLU A 225 -2.25 11.26 -12.31
CA GLU A 225 -1.59 12.02 -13.36
C GLU A 225 -2.61 12.82 -14.17
N LEU A 226 -2.14 13.89 -14.79
CA LEU A 226 -2.96 14.73 -15.67
C LEU A 226 -3.33 13.93 -16.93
N ILE A 227 -4.62 13.86 -17.21
CA ILE A 227 -5.19 13.10 -18.33
C ILE A 227 -6.15 14.01 -19.10
N ASP A 228 -6.15 13.87 -20.43
CA ASP A 228 -7.13 14.52 -21.29
C ASP A 228 -8.54 14.00 -20.97
N ILE A 229 -9.46 14.92 -20.63
CA ILE A 229 -10.82 14.57 -20.22
C ILE A 229 -11.58 13.79 -21.31
N LYS A 230 -11.27 13.99 -22.60
CA LYS A 230 -11.93 13.29 -23.71
C LYS A 230 -11.52 11.83 -23.75
N GLU A 231 -10.23 11.56 -23.54
CA GLU A 231 -9.72 10.19 -23.44
C GLU A 231 -10.30 9.48 -22.21
N TYR A 232 -10.37 10.18 -21.08
CA TYR A 232 -10.94 9.65 -19.85
C TYR A 232 -12.45 9.33 -19.95
N GLU A 233 -13.23 10.24 -20.55
CA GLU A 233 -14.66 10.01 -20.78
C GLU A 233 -14.90 8.90 -21.81
N ALA A 234 -14.10 8.82 -22.88
CA ALA A 234 -14.19 7.72 -23.85
C ALA A 234 -13.93 6.36 -23.20
N LEU A 235 -12.94 6.29 -22.30
CA LEU A 235 -12.64 5.10 -21.51
C LEU A 235 -13.83 4.71 -20.62
N ASN A 236 -14.45 5.68 -19.93
CA ASN A 236 -15.60 5.44 -19.05
C ASN A 236 -16.86 5.04 -19.83
N GLU A 237 -17.09 5.62 -21.00
CA GLU A 237 -18.19 5.23 -21.88
C GLU A 237 -18.05 3.76 -22.34
N ILE A 238 -16.83 3.31 -22.67
CA ILE A 238 -16.55 1.89 -22.96
C ILE A 238 -16.91 1.00 -21.77
N ARG A 239 -16.63 1.43 -20.54
CA ARG A 239 -16.97 0.68 -19.33
C ARG A 239 -18.48 0.60 -19.11
N ARG A 240 -19.19 1.72 -19.25
CA ARG A 240 -20.65 1.77 -19.12
C ARG A 240 -21.35 0.86 -20.13
N VAL A 241 -20.95 0.91 -21.40
CA VAL A 241 -21.51 0.03 -22.45
C VAL A 241 -21.28 -1.46 -22.13
N LYS A 242 -20.19 -1.78 -21.41
CA LYS A 242 -19.90 -3.15 -20.93
C LYS A 242 -20.54 -3.47 -19.57
N GLY A 243 -21.37 -2.59 -19.02
CA GLY A 243 -22.01 -2.74 -17.72
C GLY A 243 -21.02 -2.78 -16.55
N LYS A 244 -19.88 -2.09 -16.71
CA LYS A 244 -18.85 -1.91 -15.68
C LYS A 244 -18.96 -0.51 -15.07
N PRO A 245 -18.57 -0.35 -13.78
CA PRO A 245 -18.49 0.96 -13.16
C PRO A 245 -17.49 1.85 -13.91
N TYR A 246 -17.69 3.16 -13.81
CA TYR A 246 -16.67 4.11 -14.20
C TYR A 246 -15.42 3.92 -13.36
N LEU A 247 -14.28 4.20 -13.97
CA LEU A 247 -13.03 4.28 -13.22
C LEU A 247 -13.08 5.50 -12.33
N ILE A 248 -12.61 5.32 -11.11
CA ILE A 248 -12.48 6.40 -10.14
C ILE A 248 -11.01 6.81 -10.20
N ALA A 249 -10.72 7.89 -10.92
CA ALA A 249 -9.38 8.47 -10.93
C ALA A 249 -8.98 8.92 -9.51
N SER A 250 -7.71 8.73 -9.16
CA SER A 250 -7.18 9.30 -7.93
C SER A 250 -7.02 10.81 -8.14
N PRO A 251 -7.53 11.66 -7.23
CA PRO A 251 -7.29 13.11 -7.31
C PRO A 251 -5.83 13.52 -7.14
N GLY A 252 -4.94 12.59 -6.74
CA GLY A 252 -3.58 12.92 -6.36
C GLY A 252 -3.50 13.68 -5.03
N ASN A 253 -2.35 14.29 -4.76
CA ASN A 253 -2.16 15.19 -3.62
C ASN A 253 -1.71 16.58 -4.11
N TYR A 254 -2.03 17.61 -3.32
CA TYR A 254 -1.75 18.98 -3.70
C TYR A 254 -0.26 19.24 -3.94
N GLU A 255 0.62 18.69 -3.12
CA GLU A 255 2.08 18.87 -3.25
C GLU A 255 2.62 18.37 -4.59
N SER A 256 2.10 17.24 -5.11
CA SER A 256 2.47 16.76 -6.44
C SER A 256 1.94 17.65 -7.58
N ASP A 257 0.78 18.29 -7.38
CA ASP A 257 0.16 19.15 -8.38
C ASP A 257 0.64 20.58 -8.34
N LYS A 258 1.28 21.01 -7.24
CA LYS A 258 1.76 22.38 -7.05
C LYS A 258 2.61 22.88 -8.22
N LEU A 259 3.44 22.00 -8.78
CA LEU A 259 4.31 22.30 -9.94
C LEU A 259 3.55 22.33 -11.27
N ARG A 260 2.33 21.79 -11.32
CA ARG A 260 1.48 21.61 -12.51
C ARG A 260 0.21 22.45 -12.48
N LEU A 261 0.01 23.31 -11.48
CA LEU A 261 -1.20 24.15 -11.36
C LEU A 261 -1.41 25.05 -12.59
N ALA A 262 -0.34 25.48 -13.24
CA ALA A 262 -0.42 26.26 -14.47
C ALA A 262 -1.01 25.43 -15.63
N ASP A 263 -0.58 24.16 -15.75
CA ASP A 263 -1.07 23.25 -16.79
C ASP A 263 -2.55 22.90 -16.56
N LEU A 264 -2.94 22.62 -15.31
CA LEU A 264 -4.32 22.40 -14.92
C LEU A 264 -5.23 23.58 -15.28
N ARG A 265 -4.77 24.81 -15.00
CA ARG A 265 -5.52 26.03 -15.35
C ARG A 265 -5.59 26.24 -16.86
N ALA A 266 -4.50 25.96 -17.58
CA ALA A 266 -4.45 26.13 -19.04
C ALA A 266 -5.42 25.16 -19.76
N GLN A 267 -5.65 23.96 -19.20
CA GLN A 267 -6.56 22.96 -19.76
C GLN A 267 -8.02 23.17 -19.37
N ALA A 268 -8.28 23.78 -18.20
CA ALA A 268 -9.62 23.90 -17.62
C ALA A 268 -10.68 24.45 -18.59
N LYS A 269 -10.34 25.46 -19.40
CA LYS A 269 -11.27 26.04 -20.38
C LYS A 269 -11.74 25.03 -21.42
N GLU A 270 -10.81 24.28 -22.00
CA GLU A 270 -11.13 23.29 -23.02
C GLU A 270 -11.93 22.13 -22.43
N ASP A 271 -11.58 21.74 -21.20
CA ASP A 271 -12.29 20.70 -20.45
C ASP A 271 -13.74 21.13 -20.16
N TYR A 272 -13.96 22.35 -19.65
CA TYR A 272 -15.31 22.87 -19.41
C TYR A 272 -16.15 22.93 -20.68
N ILE A 273 -15.57 23.34 -21.80
CA ILE A 273 -16.29 23.38 -23.10
C ILE A 273 -16.68 21.96 -23.51
N PHE A 274 -15.75 21.00 -23.40
CA PHE A 274 -16.03 19.61 -23.75
C PHE A 274 -17.11 18.99 -22.87
N THR A 275 -17.03 19.14 -21.54
CA THR A 275 -18.05 18.61 -20.62
C THR A 275 -19.42 19.24 -20.86
N MET A 276 -19.47 20.53 -21.21
CA MET A 276 -20.73 21.17 -21.61
C MET A 276 -21.30 20.58 -22.90
N GLN A 277 -20.46 20.31 -23.92
CA GLN A 277 -20.89 19.67 -25.16
C GLN A 277 -21.44 18.26 -24.90
N GLN A 278 -20.75 17.46 -24.08
CA GLN A 278 -21.26 16.15 -23.69
C GLN A 278 -22.59 16.25 -22.95
N THR A 279 -22.76 17.23 -22.07
CA THR A 279 -24.02 17.46 -21.36
C THR A 279 -25.14 17.79 -22.37
N ASP A 280 -24.87 18.63 -23.37
CA ASP A 280 -25.81 18.96 -24.44
C ASP A 280 -26.16 17.73 -25.32
N ASP A 281 -25.20 16.83 -25.55
CA ASP A 281 -25.40 15.55 -26.24
C ASP A 281 -26.27 14.59 -25.41
N TYR A 282 -26.07 14.52 -24.09
CA TYR A 282 -26.93 13.75 -23.18
C TYR A 282 -28.35 14.32 -23.11
N ILE A 283 -28.52 15.64 -23.08
CA ILE A 283 -29.85 16.28 -23.17
C ILE A 283 -30.53 15.89 -24.48
N THR A 284 -29.80 15.92 -25.59
CA THR A 284 -30.34 15.54 -26.90
C THR A 284 -30.70 14.05 -26.95
N THR A 285 -29.86 13.18 -26.39
CA THR A 285 -30.05 11.73 -26.36
C THR A 285 -31.23 11.35 -25.49
N THR A 286 -31.33 11.90 -24.28
CA THR A 286 -32.44 11.64 -23.34
C THR A 286 -33.79 12.09 -23.90
N ASN A 287 -33.84 13.21 -24.64
CA ASN A 287 -35.06 13.69 -25.29
C ASN A 287 -35.49 12.85 -26.52
N LYS A 288 -34.58 12.05 -27.08
CA LYS A 288 -34.82 11.22 -28.28
C LYS A 288 -34.88 9.73 -27.99
N SER A 289 -34.55 9.29 -26.78
CA SER A 289 -34.45 7.87 -26.44
C SER A 289 -35.83 7.25 -26.28
N ASP A 290 -36.11 6.20 -27.05
CA ASP A 290 -37.29 5.35 -26.86
C ASP A 290 -37.19 4.47 -25.60
N ASP A 291 -35.96 4.23 -25.11
CA ASP A 291 -35.65 3.48 -23.89
C ASP A 291 -34.83 4.35 -22.92
N LEU A 292 -35.47 5.40 -22.41
CA LEU A 292 -34.83 6.31 -21.45
C LEU A 292 -34.49 5.58 -20.14
N GLN A 293 -35.36 4.68 -19.66
CA GLN A 293 -35.12 3.96 -18.41
C GLN A 293 -33.88 3.06 -18.51
N GLY A 294 -33.72 2.29 -19.60
CA GLY A 294 -32.54 1.45 -19.80
C GLY A 294 -31.24 2.25 -19.88
N LEU A 295 -31.28 3.45 -20.48
CA LEU A 295 -30.14 4.37 -20.47
C LEU A 295 -29.79 4.81 -19.04
N LEU A 296 -30.79 5.21 -18.25
CA LEU A 296 -30.58 5.66 -16.87
C LEU A 296 -30.07 4.54 -15.96
N ASP A 297 -30.61 3.32 -16.09
CA ASP A 297 -30.15 2.15 -15.35
C ASP A 297 -28.68 1.84 -15.65
N SER A 298 -28.30 1.94 -16.93
CA SER A 298 -26.91 1.77 -17.37
C SER A 298 -25.99 2.84 -16.77
N VAL A 299 -26.45 4.09 -16.71
CA VAL A 299 -25.68 5.22 -16.15
C VAL A 299 -25.56 5.09 -14.63
N ASN A 300 -26.66 4.85 -13.91
CA ASN A 300 -26.66 4.66 -12.46
C ASN A 300 -25.73 3.52 -12.03
N LYS A 301 -25.78 2.39 -12.75
CA LYS A 301 -24.87 1.27 -12.52
C LYS A 301 -23.40 1.63 -12.77
N ALA A 302 -23.13 2.51 -13.72
CA ALA A 302 -21.76 2.97 -13.97
C ALA A 302 -21.26 3.88 -12.83
N TYR A 303 -22.14 4.71 -12.24
CA TYR A 303 -21.79 5.62 -11.14
C TYR A 303 -21.66 4.96 -9.76
N GLU A 304 -22.26 3.79 -9.52
CA GLU A 304 -22.25 3.12 -8.21
C GLU A 304 -20.83 2.88 -7.67
N GLY A 305 -19.90 2.47 -8.54
CA GLY A 305 -18.48 2.30 -8.20
C GLY A 305 -18.22 1.33 -7.03
N ASP A 306 -16.99 1.33 -6.51
CA ASP A 306 -16.69 0.73 -5.20
C ASP A 306 -16.85 1.84 -4.12
N PRO A 307 -17.78 1.70 -3.16
CA PRO A 307 -18.03 2.72 -2.13
C PRO A 307 -16.79 3.13 -1.34
N GLU A 308 -15.85 2.21 -1.08
CA GLU A 308 -14.62 2.52 -0.35
C GLU A 308 -13.65 3.33 -1.22
N LEU A 309 -13.59 3.04 -2.52
CA LEU A 309 -12.81 3.85 -3.46
C LEU A 309 -13.41 5.25 -3.64
N VAL A 310 -14.73 5.37 -3.77
CA VAL A 310 -15.42 6.66 -3.87
C VAL A 310 -15.15 7.50 -2.62
N LYS A 311 -15.32 6.91 -1.44
CA LYS A 311 -15.05 7.58 -0.15
C LYS A 311 -13.59 8.01 -0.03
N LYS A 312 -12.65 7.17 -0.47
CA LYS A 312 -11.22 7.48 -0.49
C LYS A 312 -10.91 8.65 -1.43
N ALA A 313 -11.42 8.62 -2.66
CA ALA A 313 -11.22 9.69 -3.63
C ALA A 313 -11.81 11.02 -3.13
N ASN A 314 -13.01 11.00 -2.54
CA ASN A 314 -13.62 12.20 -1.96
C ASN A 314 -12.80 12.78 -0.80
N ALA A 315 -12.23 11.92 0.06
CA ALA A 315 -11.35 12.36 1.13
C ALA A 315 -10.03 12.95 0.60
N GLU A 316 -9.44 12.34 -0.43
CA GLU A 316 -8.23 12.83 -1.09
C GLU A 316 -8.45 14.19 -1.77
N LEU A 317 -9.56 14.34 -2.51
CA LEU A 317 -9.95 15.62 -3.14
C LEU A 317 -10.24 16.70 -2.09
N GLY A 318 -10.91 16.35 -0.99
CA GLY A 318 -11.17 17.27 0.12
C GLY A 318 -9.89 17.77 0.78
N GLN A 319 -8.91 16.88 0.98
CA GLN A 319 -7.60 17.25 1.50
C GLN A 319 -6.84 18.15 0.51
N TRP A 320 -6.83 17.79 -0.79
CA TRP A 320 -6.23 18.60 -1.85
C TRP A 320 -6.78 20.03 -1.84
N PHE A 321 -8.11 20.17 -1.70
CA PHE A 321 -8.76 21.47 -1.66
C PHE A 321 -8.37 22.30 -0.42
N ALA A 322 -8.29 21.66 0.75
CA ALA A 322 -7.85 22.31 1.98
C ALA A 322 -6.40 22.81 1.88
N ASP A 323 -5.51 21.98 1.34
CA ASP A 323 -4.09 22.31 1.15
C ASP A 323 -3.92 23.46 0.14
N TYR A 324 -4.68 23.43 -0.97
CA TYR A 324 -4.70 24.53 -1.94
C TYR A 324 -5.17 25.85 -1.32
N LEU A 325 -6.27 25.84 -0.56
CA LEU A 325 -6.77 27.06 0.09
C LEU A 325 -5.72 27.67 1.03
N GLN A 326 -5.03 26.83 1.80
CA GLN A 326 -3.96 27.27 2.68
C GLN A 326 -2.79 27.90 1.89
N ASP A 327 -2.31 27.26 0.82
CA ASP A 327 -1.20 27.78 0.02
C ASP A 327 -1.57 29.04 -0.79
N ALA A 328 -2.84 29.13 -1.22
CA ALA A 328 -3.39 30.31 -1.90
C ALA A 328 -3.70 31.47 -0.93
N GLY A 329 -3.40 31.32 0.37
CA GLY A 329 -3.53 32.39 1.37
C GLY A 329 -4.94 32.57 1.93
N TYR A 330 -5.84 31.62 1.71
CA TYR A 330 -7.16 31.65 2.35
C TYR A 330 -7.05 31.18 3.80
N GLU A 331 -7.59 31.98 4.73
CA GLU A 331 -7.68 31.62 6.14
C GLU A 331 -9.01 30.93 6.46
N ALA A 332 -9.26 29.76 5.87
CA ALA A 332 -10.51 29.03 6.04
C ALA A 332 -10.84 28.73 7.52
N GLN A 333 -9.82 28.62 8.38
CA GLN A 333 -9.94 28.40 9.82
C GLN A 333 -10.44 29.63 10.59
N THR A 334 -10.22 30.85 10.09
CA THR A 334 -10.66 32.08 10.80
C THR A 334 -12.09 32.46 10.43
N CYS A 335 -12.51 32.16 9.19
CA CYS A 335 -13.85 32.47 8.67
C CYS A 335 -14.56 31.24 8.04
N PRO A 336 -14.73 30.12 8.76
CA PRO A 336 -15.22 28.87 8.16
C PRO A 336 -16.63 28.98 7.58
N GLN A 337 -17.49 29.85 8.11
CA GLN A 337 -18.83 30.07 7.56
C GLN A 337 -18.80 30.76 6.19
N LEU A 338 -17.91 31.74 6.01
CA LEU A 338 -17.74 32.40 4.72
C LEU A 338 -17.19 31.44 3.68
N THR A 339 -16.16 30.65 4.04
CA THR A 339 -15.61 29.63 3.14
C THR A 339 -16.66 28.59 2.75
N LYS A 340 -17.50 28.13 3.69
CA LYS A 340 -18.64 27.24 3.38
C LYS A 340 -19.62 27.87 2.40
N GLN A 341 -19.98 29.14 2.60
CA GLN A 341 -20.86 29.86 1.67
C GLN A 341 -20.25 30.00 0.27
N MET A 342 -18.94 30.27 0.18
CA MET A 342 -18.22 30.29 -1.10
C MET A 342 -18.27 28.94 -1.79
N ILE A 343 -18.00 27.84 -1.06
CA ILE A 343 -18.09 26.48 -1.59
C ILE A 343 -19.50 26.17 -2.09
N MET A 344 -20.53 26.43 -1.28
CA MET A 344 -21.93 26.18 -1.68
C MET A 344 -22.37 27.03 -2.88
N THR A 345 -21.80 28.21 -3.05
CA THR A 345 -22.08 29.09 -4.20
C THR A 345 -21.37 28.60 -5.46
N ALA A 346 -20.11 28.16 -5.34
CA ALA A 346 -19.32 27.64 -6.44
C ALA A 346 -19.75 26.24 -6.89
N PHE A 347 -20.21 25.41 -5.95
CA PHE A 347 -20.62 24.02 -6.15
C PHE A 347 -22.05 23.80 -5.64
N PRO A 348 -23.07 24.32 -6.36
CA PRO A 348 -24.46 24.12 -5.97
C PRO A 348 -24.86 22.65 -6.10
N VAL A 349 -25.92 22.25 -5.39
CA VAL A 349 -26.50 20.90 -5.49
C VAL A 349 -26.93 20.63 -6.93
N ILE A 350 -26.50 19.48 -7.46
CA ILE A 350 -26.77 19.08 -8.84
C ILE A 350 -27.91 18.06 -8.92
N CYS A 351 -27.94 17.11 -7.99
CA CYS A 351 -28.97 16.08 -7.84
C CYS A 351 -29.29 15.93 -6.34
N GLU A 352 -30.57 16.02 -5.98
CA GLU A 352 -31.03 15.80 -4.60
C GLU A 352 -31.24 14.31 -4.30
N ASP A 353 -31.55 13.53 -5.33
CA ASP A 353 -31.76 12.08 -5.24
C ASP A 353 -30.43 11.32 -5.33
N GLU A 354 -30.42 10.09 -4.78
CA GLU A 354 -29.27 9.19 -4.89
C GLU A 354 -29.05 8.65 -6.32
N GLN A 355 -30.10 8.67 -7.16
CA GLN A 355 -30.09 8.07 -8.49
C GLN A 355 -30.75 8.98 -9.52
N LEU A 356 -30.30 8.85 -10.77
CA LEU A 356 -30.95 9.50 -11.91
C LEU A 356 -32.24 8.77 -12.25
N THR A 357 -33.31 9.53 -12.40
CA THR A 357 -34.65 9.05 -12.74
C THR A 357 -35.15 9.77 -13.99
N VAL A 358 -36.22 9.24 -14.59
CA VAL A 358 -36.87 9.88 -15.75
C VAL A 358 -37.33 11.30 -15.41
N ASP A 359 -37.75 11.52 -14.17
CA ASP A 359 -38.31 12.81 -13.73
C ASP A 359 -37.23 13.85 -13.43
N ASN A 360 -36.04 13.44 -12.94
CA ASN A 360 -34.99 14.38 -12.52
C ASN A 360 -33.87 14.60 -13.56
N ILE A 361 -33.70 13.73 -14.56
CA ILE A 361 -32.52 13.75 -15.44
C ILE A 361 -32.35 15.07 -16.20
N GLN A 362 -33.44 15.68 -16.69
CA GLN A 362 -33.35 16.96 -17.42
C GLN A 362 -32.87 18.08 -16.50
N GLU A 363 -33.38 18.14 -15.28
CA GLU A 363 -32.96 19.13 -14.29
C GLU A 363 -31.49 18.95 -13.92
N VAL A 364 -31.07 17.71 -13.66
CA VAL A 364 -29.67 17.37 -13.32
C VAL A 364 -28.71 17.80 -14.44
N LEU A 365 -29.02 17.47 -15.70
CA LEU A 365 -28.18 17.87 -16.85
C LEU A 365 -28.13 19.39 -17.02
N LEU A 366 -29.25 20.09 -16.87
CA LEU A 366 -29.28 21.56 -16.92
C LEU A 366 -28.49 22.19 -15.77
N ASN A 367 -28.51 21.59 -14.58
CA ASN A 367 -27.75 22.03 -13.42
C ASN A 367 -26.23 21.85 -13.66
N TYR A 368 -25.78 20.69 -14.14
CA TYR A 368 -24.39 20.48 -14.56
C TYR A 368 -23.94 21.53 -15.58
N ARG A 369 -24.75 21.71 -16.64
CA ARG A 369 -24.47 22.68 -17.70
C ARG A 369 -24.33 24.11 -17.17
N ARG A 370 -25.18 24.49 -16.21
CA ARG A 370 -25.15 25.82 -15.56
C ARG A 370 -23.87 26.02 -14.76
N VAL A 371 -23.42 25.00 -14.01
CA VAL A 371 -22.19 25.06 -13.21
C VAL A 371 -20.98 25.30 -14.10
N TYR A 372 -20.77 24.49 -15.14
CA TYR A 372 -19.62 24.65 -16.03
C TYR A 372 -19.64 25.97 -16.80
N ARG A 373 -20.83 26.42 -17.24
CA ARG A 373 -20.97 27.73 -17.88
C ARG A 373 -20.57 28.87 -16.94
N ASN A 374 -20.89 28.78 -15.66
CA ASN A 374 -20.50 29.79 -14.68
C ASN A 374 -18.97 29.85 -14.52
N PHE A 375 -18.28 28.71 -14.43
CA PHE A 375 -16.82 28.68 -14.35
C PHE A 375 -16.15 29.24 -15.62
N LEU A 376 -16.67 28.89 -16.81
CA LEU A 376 -16.19 29.46 -18.08
C LEU A 376 -16.33 30.99 -18.12
N ASN A 377 -17.42 31.52 -17.58
CA ASN A 377 -17.64 32.97 -17.52
C ASN A 377 -16.72 33.67 -16.51
N MET A 378 -16.29 33.00 -15.44
CA MET A 378 -15.35 33.57 -14.46
C MET A 378 -13.94 33.70 -15.02
N GLU A 379 -13.52 32.78 -15.88
CA GLU A 379 -12.19 32.78 -16.49
C GLU A 379 -12.01 33.86 -17.57
N THR A 380 -13.09 34.27 -18.22
CA THR A 380 -13.08 35.30 -19.28
C THR A 380 -13.05 36.73 -18.75
N LEU A 381 -12.93 36.93 -17.44
CA LEU A 381 -12.74 38.25 -16.85
C LEU A 381 -11.33 38.75 -17.21
N PRO A 382 -11.17 39.85 -17.96
CA PRO A 382 -9.87 40.31 -18.41
C PRO A 382 -8.97 40.61 -17.21
N GLU A 383 -7.74 40.06 -17.22
CA GLU A 383 -6.70 40.33 -16.21
C GLU A 383 -6.41 41.83 -16.04
N ASP A 384 -6.71 42.63 -17.06
CA ASP A 384 -6.50 44.07 -17.11
C ASP A 384 -7.63 44.91 -16.45
N GLU A 385 -8.74 44.31 -16.00
CA GLU A 385 -9.66 45.02 -15.11
C GLU A 385 -9.04 45.08 -13.72
N THR A 386 -8.22 46.12 -13.50
CA THR A 386 -7.69 46.43 -12.18
C THR A 386 -8.81 46.41 -11.14
N ILE A 387 -8.53 45.92 -9.94
CA ILE A 387 -9.49 45.98 -8.81
C ILE A 387 -10.03 47.41 -8.63
N GLY A 388 -9.24 48.43 -9.01
CA GLY A 388 -9.64 49.83 -9.10
C GLY A 388 -10.81 50.11 -10.05
N ASP A 389 -10.88 49.50 -11.24
CA ASP A 389 -11.97 49.70 -12.19
C ASP A 389 -13.27 49.00 -11.77
N ARG A 390 -13.17 47.94 -10.97
CA ARG A 390 -14.32 47.26 -10.36
C ARG A 390 -14.92 48.06 -9.21
N VAL A 391 -14.07 48.54 -8.30
CA VAL A 391 -14.49 49.43 -7.21
C VAL A 391 -15.03 50.75 -7.79
N GLY A 392 -14.39 51.29 -8.83
CA GLY A 392 -14.84 52.48 -9.55
C GLY A 392 -16.24 52.34 -10.16
N ARG A 393 -16.56 51.21 -10.80
CA ARG A 393 -17.90 50.95 -11.36
C ARG A 393 -18.97 50.68 -10.30
N LEU A 394 -18.64 49.93 -9.25
CA LEU A 394 -19.55 49.70 -8.12
C LEU A 394 -19.87 51.01 -7.37
N LEU A 395 -18.88 51.90 -7.21
CA LEU A 395 -19.10 53.23 -6.64
C LEU A 395 -19.82 54.18 -7.61
N ALA A 396 -19.54 54.10 -8.91
CA ALA A 396 -20.20 54.92 -9.93
C ALA A 396 -21.68 54.55 -10.14
N HIS A 397 -22.06 53.29 -9.93
CA HIS A 397 -23.46 52.83 -10.02
C HIS A 397 -24.18 52.76 -8.65
N GLY A 398 -23.45 52.88 -7.53
CA GLY A 398 -23.98 52.90 -6.16
C GLY A 398 -24.49 54.27 -5.67
N GLY A 399 -24.45 55.31 -6.51
CA GLY A 399 -24.91 56.67 -6.21
C GLY A 399 -26.43 56.85 -6.24
N ARG A 400 -27.20 55.95 -5.61
CA ARG A 400 -28.62 56.19 -5.20
C ARG A 400 -29.07 55.14 -4.20
N VAL A 401 -28.45 55.14 -3.02
CA VAL A 401 -29.08 54.59 -1.81
C VAL A 401 -30.19 55.57 -1.41
N THR A 402 -31.39 55.38 -1.93
CA THR A 402 -32.57 55.99 -1.31
C THR A 402 -32.80 55.28 0.01
N SER A 403 -32.47 55.94 1.11
CA SER A 403 -32.79 55.52 2.46
C SER A 403 -34.31 55.39 2.63
N SER A 404 -34.83 54.16 2.59
CA SER A 404 -36.09 53.84 3.25
C SER A 404 -35.81 52.89 4.40
N THR A 405 -35.31 53.47 5.50
CA THR A 405 -35.41 52.88 6.83
C THR A 405 -36.89 52.62 7.14
N ARG A 406 -37.34 51.37 6.97
CA ARG A 406 -38.49 50.85 7.71
C ARG A 406 -37.98 50.09 8.91
N SER A 407 -38.14 50.72 10.06
CA SER A 407 -38.16 50.07 11.36
C SER A 407 -39.17 48.92 11.34
N LEU A 408 -38.75 47.73 11.72
CA LEU A 408 -39.64 46.76 12.35
C LEU A 408 -38.90 46.15 13.53
N ALA A 409 -39.29 46.62 14.71
CA ALA A 409 -39.23 45.84 15.93
C ALA A 409 -40.21 44.67 15.79
N TRP A 410 -39.75 43.46 16.07
CA TRP A 410 -40.30 42.45 17.00
C TRP A 410 -39.42 41.21 16.93
#